data_AF-A0A562MP80-F1
#
_entry.id   AF-A0A562MP80-F1
#
_cell.length_a   1.000
_cell.length_b   1.000
_cell.length_c   1.000
_cell.angle_alpha   90.00
_cell.angle_beta   90.00
_cell.angle_gamma   90.00
#
_symmetry.space_group_name_H-M   'P 1'
#
loop_
_entity.id
_entity.type
_entity.pdbx_description
1 polymer ?
#
loop_
_entity_poly.entity_id
_entity_poly.type
_entity_poly.pdbx_seq_one_letter_code
_entity_poly.pdbx_strand_id
1 'polypeptide(L)'
;MICIHFHSTSVRNPPHDHRPDYGRRATDFLRELSSELDLHYDDEDLHALKPTIETLRRAATLMADTGYEAPEVYHHVMGRFERMTRS
;
A
#
# COMPACT_ATOMS: atom_id res chain seq x y z
N MET A 1 -17.01 -61.69 -10.78
CA MET A 1 -17.90 -60.51 -10.83
C MET A 1 -17.35 -59.51 -9.80
N ILE A 2 -16.59 -58.51 -10.26
CA ILE A 2 -15.96 -57.49 -9.40
C ILE A 2 -16.54 -56.16 -9.83
N CYS A 3 -17.32 -55.52 -8.96
CA CYS A 3 -17.84 -54.17 -9.18
C CYS A 3 -16.76 -53.18 -8.72
N ILE A 4 -16.10 -52.51 -9.66
CA ILE A 4 -15.14 -51.45 -9.36
C ILE A 4 -15.94 -50.19 -9.01
N HIS A 5 -15.97 -49.84 -7.72
CA HIS A 5 -16.48 -48.55 -7.26
C HIS A 5 -15.52 -47.45 -7.70
N PHE A 6 -15.93 -46.63 -8.66
CA PHE A 6 -15.21 -45.41 -9.02
C PHE A 6 -15.49 -44.36 -7.93
N HIS A 7 -14.65 -44.33 -6.89
CA HIS A 7 -14.65 -43.24 -5.93
C HIS A 7 -14.13 -42.00 -6.66
N SER A 8 -15.05 -41.13 -7.08
CA SER A 8 -14.72 -39.79 -7.54
C SER A 8 -14.16 -39.01 -6.36
N THR A 9 -12.84 -39.08 -6.17
CA THR A 9 -12.13 -38.13 -5.32
C THR A 9 -12.19 -36.79 -6.02
N SER A 10 -13.25 -36.04 -5.75
CA SER A 10 -13.31 -34.61 -5.96
C SER A 10 -12.12 -34.01 -5.23
N VAL A 11 -11.04 -33.75 -5.98
CA VAL A 11 -9.94 -32.91 -5.55
C VAL A 11 -10.58 -31.56 -5.30
N ARG A 12 -10.85 -31.27 -4.03
CA ARG A 12 -11.28 -29.95 -3.59
C ARG A 12 -10.13 -29.02 -3.93
N ASN A 13 -10.22 -28.35 -5.07
CA ASN A 13 -9.48 -27.13 -5.29
C ASN A 13 -9.94 -26.17 -4.19
N PRO A 14 -9.04 -25.68 -3.31
CA PRO A 14 -9.39 -24.54 -2.48
C PRO A 14 -9.77 -23.39 -3.44
N PRO A 15 -10.76 -22.55 -3.11
CA PRO A 15 -10.97 -21.33 -3.85
C PRO A 15 -9.74 -20.46 -3.60
N HIS A 16 -8.76 -20.54 -4.49
CA HIS A 16 -7.76 -19.52 -4.63
C HIS A 16 -8.47 -18.28 -5.13
N ASP A 17 -9.00 -17.49 -4.19
CA ASP A 17 -9.12 -16.04 -4.39
C ASP A 17 -7.68 -15.51 -4.51
N HIS A 18 -7.09 -15.71 -5.69
CA HIS A 18 -5.78 -15.23 -6.10
C HIS A 18 -5.90 -13.77 -6.59
N ARG A 19 -6.78 -12.97 -5.99
CA ARG A 19 -6.65 -11.52 -6.11
C ARG A 19 -5.39 -11.13 -5.34
N PRO A 20 -4.36 -10.59 -6.02
CA PRO A 20 -3.16 -10.20 -5.32
C PRO A 20 -3.53 -9.13 -4.30
N ASP A 21 -2.99 -9.23 -3.08
CA ASP A 21 -3.18 -8.25 -2.01
C ASP A 21 -2.37 -6.98 -2.32
N TYR A 22 -2.73 -6.33 -3.44
CA TYR A 22 -2.13 -5.11 -3.92
C TYR A 22 -2.34 -3.97 -2.94
N GLY A 23 -3.43 -4.00 -2.16
CA GLY A 23 -3.71 -3.02 -1.12
C GLY A 23 -2.66 -3.09 -0.01
N ARG A 24 -2.41 -4.26 0.57
CA ARG A 24 -1.35 -4.43 1.58
C ARG A 24 0.03 -4.07 1.04
N ARG A 25 0.37 -4.52 -0.18
CA ARG A 25 1.66 -4.20 -0.80
C ARG A 25 1.82 -2.69 -1.04
N ALA A 26 0.74 -2.01 -1.40
CA ALA A 26 0.74 -0.55 -1.53
C ALA A 26 0.88 0.13 -0.17
N THR A 27 0.30 -0.43 0.91
CA THR A 27 0.47 0.08 2.28
C THR A 27 1.92 -0.04 2.70
N ASP A 28 2.53 -1.19 2.45
CA ASP A 28 3.95 -1.43 2.74
C ASP A 28 4.83 -0.46 1.95
N PHE A 29 4.56 -0.28 0.64
CA PHE A 29 5.28 0.68 -0.19
C PHE A 29 5.15 2.13 0.33
N LEU A 30 3.94 2.57 0.69
CA LEU A 30 3.73 3.89 1.29
C LEU A 30 4.52 4.05 2.58
N ARG A 31 4.53 3.02 3.44
CA ARG A 31 5.25 3.06 4.72
C ARG A 31 6.76 3.19 4.52
N GLU A 32 7.33 2.35 3.66
CA GLU A 32 8.78 2.35 3.42
C GLU A 32 9.22 3.66 2.77
N LEU A 33 8.51 4.12 1.73
CA LEU A 33 8.85 5.38 1.06
C LEU A 33 8.65 6.58 1.99
N SER A 34 7.58 6.62 2.79
CA SER A 34 7.42 7.68 3.80
C SER A 34 8.52 7.63 4.86
N SER A 35 8.99 6.46 5.27
CA SER A 35 10.09 6.34 6.25
C SER A 35 11.40 6.86 5.67
N GLU A 36 11.71 6.54 4.41
CA GLU A 36 12.88 7.08 3.71
C GLU A 36 12.83 8.61 3.63
N LEU A 37 11.67 9.16 3.25
CA LEU A 37 11.46 10.61 3.17
C LEU A 37 11.56 11.29 4.55
N ASP A 38 11.12 10.61 5.60
CA ASP A 38 11.18 11.15 6.96
C ASP A 38 12.60 11.15 7.53
N LEU A 39 13.37 10.10 7.26
CA LEU A 39 14.70 9.87 7.84
C LEU A 39 15.83 10.56 7.08
N HIS A 40 15.72 10.68 5.76
CA HIS A 40 16.85 11.05 4.90
C HIS A 40 16.70 12.37 4.17
N TYR A 41 15.54 13.02 4.25
CA TYR A 41 15.29 14.28 3.55
C TYR A 41 15.04 15.42 4.53
N ASP A 42 15.81 16.48 4.38
CA ASP A 42 15.62 17.72 5.12
C ASP A 42 14.48 18.55 4.51
N ASP A 43 14.08 19.63 5.18
CA ASP A 43 12.89 20.41 4.82
C ASP A 43 12.98 21.00 3.40
N GLU A 44 14.18 21.46 3.02
CA GLU A 44 14.46 22.03 1.71
C GLU A 44 14.42 20.98 0.60
N ASP A 45 15.01 19.80 0.85
CA ASP A 45 15.00 18.69 -0.11
C ASP A 45 13.59 18.09 -0.27
N LEU A 46 12.83 17.99 0.83
CA LEU A 46 11.44 17.55 0.81
C LEU A 46 10.57 18.52 0.01
N HIS A 47 10.83 19.83 0.09
CA HIS A 47 10.14 20.83 -0.71
C HIS A 47 10.46 20.69 -2.21
N ALA A 48 11.72 20.43 -2.56
CA ALA A 48 12.11 20.15 -3.95
C ALA A 48 11.42 18.90 -4.53
N LEU A 49 11.08 17.93 -3.67
CA LEU A 49 10.34 16.72 -4.02
C LEU A 49 8.81 16.88 -4.06
N LYS A 50 8.28 18.10 -4.11
CA LYS A 50 6.83 18.37 -4.19
C LYS A 50 6.06 17.47 -5.17
N PRO A 51 6.50 17.23 -6.43
CA PRO A 51 5.78 16.35 -7.34
C PRO A 51 5.68 14.89 -6.84
N THR A 52 6.72 14.41 -6.17
CA THR A 52 6.76 13.08 -5.54
C THR A 52 5.79 13.00 -4.37
N ILE A 53 5.78 14.02 -3.51
CA ILE A 53 4.86 14.11 -2.37
C ILE A 53 3.40 14.19 -2.82
N GLU A 54 3.10 14.93 -3.88
CA GLU A 54 1.76 14.99 -4.46
C GLU A 54 1.31 13.63 -5.03
N THR A 55 2.24 12.88 -5.63
CA THR A 55 1.98 11.52 -6.13
C THR A 55 1.70 10.57 -4.97
N LEU A 56 2.48 10.67 -3.89
CA LEU A 56 2.29 9.90 -2.67
C LEU A 56 0.92 10.16 -2.04
N ARG A 57 0.49 11.43 -1.99
CA ARG A 57 -0.82 11.83 -1.51
C ARG A 57 -1.95 11.19 -2.32
N ARG A 58 -1.86 11.22 -3.66
CA ARG A 58 -2.86 10.59 -4.54
C ARG A 58 -2.94 9.07 -4.33
N ALA A 59 -1.79 8.41 -4.16
CA ALA A 59 -1.74 6.99 -3.86
C ALA A 59 -2.42 6.67 -2.51
N ALA A 60 -2.13 7.44 -1.47
CA ALA A 60 -2.77 7.28 -0.17
C ALA A 60 -4.30 7.53 -0.22
N THR A 61 -4.76 8.51 -0.98
CA THR A 61 -6.21 8.74 -1.20
C THR A 61 -6.87 7.54 -1.88
N LEU A 62 -6.26 7.03 -2.96
CA LEU A 62 -6.78 5.85 -3.66
C LEU A 62 -6.87 4.64 -2.72
N MET A 63 -5.88 4.48 -1.84
CA MET A 63 -5.89 3.41 -0.84
C MET A 63 -7.01 3.57 0.18
N ALA A 64 -7.21 4.78 0.71
CA ALA A 64 -8.31 5.10 1.62
C ALA A 64 -9.68 4.81 0.99
N ASP A 65 -9.87 5.18 -0.28
CA ASP A 65 -11.10 4.91 -1.03
C ASP A 65 -11.39 3.40 -1.19
N THR A 66 -10.37 2.56 -1.07
CA THR A 66 -10.47 1.09 -1.11
C THR A 66 -10.52 0.43 0.27
N GLY A 67 -10.56 1.22 1.35
CA GLY A 67 -10.66 0.75 2.73
C GLY A 67 -9.33 0.44 3.41
N TYR A 68 -8.20 0.85 2.84
CA TYR A 68 -6.88 0.72 3.47
C TYR A 68 -6.48 2.02 4.15
N GLU A 69 -5.99 1.91 5.38
CA GLU A 69 -5.49 3.07 6.13
C GLU A 69 -4.08 3.46 5.64
N ALA A 70 -3.83 4.76 5.58
CA ALA A 70 -2.50 5.29 5.30
C ALA A 70 -1.60 5.09 6.55
N PRO A 71 -0.32 4.75 6.38
CA PRO A 71 0.60 4.57 7.51
C PRO A 71 0.80 5.84 8.35
N GLU A 72 1.08 5.71 9.65
CA GLU A 72 1.34 6.86 10.54
C GLU A 72 2.50 7.74 10.03
N VAL A 73 3.59 7.12 9.58
CA VAL A 73 4.76 7.84 9.03
C VAL A 73 4.39 8.68 7.80
N TYR A 74 3.43 8.22 6.99
CA TYR A 74 2.91 9.04 5.88
C TYR A 74 2.27 10.34 6.38
N HIS A 75 1.47 10.27 7.46
CA HIS A 75 0.84 11.46 8.04
C HIS A 75 1.87 12.45 8.59
N HIS A 76 2.96 11.94 9.19
CA HIS A 76 4.06 12.78 9.66
C HIS A 76 4.72 13.56 8.51
N VAL A 77 5.08 12.86 7.42
CA VAL A 77 5.67 13.49 6.23
C VAL A 77 4.71 14.49 5.58
N MET A 78 3.41 14.17 5.47
CA MET A 78 2.42 15.13 4.94
C MET A 78 2.31 16.38 5.82
N GLY A 79 2.25 16.22 7.14
CA GLY A 79 2.19 17.35 8.05
C GLY A 79 3.43 18.23 7.97
N ARG A 80 4.61 17.62 7.82
CA ARG A 80 5.88 18.30 7.59
C ARG A 80 5.87 19.09 6.28
N PHE A 81 5.47 18.46 5.17
CA PHE A 81 5.36 19.12 3.86
C PHE A 81 4.35 20.27 3.85
N GLU A 82 3.17 20.09 4.46
CA GLU A 82 2.13 21.12 4.50
C GLU A 82 2.59 22.38 5.23
N ARG A 83 3.35 22.23 6.33
CA ARG A 83 3.93 23.37 7.06
C ARG A 83 4.86 24.20 6.18
N MET A 84 5.64 23.56 5.30
CA MET A 84 6.54 24.27 4.37
C MET A 84 5.75 25.04 3.31
N THR A 85 4.68 24.45 2.78
CA THR A 85 3.90 25.06 1.69
C THR A 85 2.91 26.14 2.14
N ARG A 86 2.73 26.33 3.45
CA ARG A 86 1.81 27.33 4.03
C ARG A 86 2.47 28.70 4.24
N SER A 87 3.78 28.83 3.99
CA SER A 87 4.54 30.08 4.12
C SER A 87 4.60 30.87 2.82
#